data_AF-A0A2X3AHT6-F1
#
_entry.id   AF-A0A2X3AHT6-F1
#
_cell.length_a   1.000
_cell.length_b   1.000
_cell.length_c   1.000
_cell.angle_alpha   90.00
_cell.angle_beta   90.00
_cell.angle_gamma   90.00
#
_symmetry.space_group_name_H-M   'P 1'
#
loop_
_entity.id
_entity.type
_entity.pdbx_description
1 polymer ?
#
loop_
_entity_poly.entity_id
_entity_poly.type
_entity_poly.pdbx_seq_one_letter_code
_entity_poly.pdbx_strand_id
1 'polypeptide(L)'
;MDTSKAPAFKVMGITKKDNGIGGYTEKENEVFKIQGFLDLAQGFGANGENSNLNSFLQESTHILITDYREDISNKNWIIDSKGNRYNIVLVDDPVSRHHHLEIYLKFIGDYNV
;
A
#
# COMPACT_ATOMS: atom_id res chain seq x y z
N MET A 1 8.56 -2.21 -15.24
CA MET A 1 7.95 -1.08 -16.00
C MET A 1 8.96 0.07 -15.94
N ASP A 2 8.80 1.21 -16.61
CA ASP A 2 9.64 2.39 -16.29
C ASP A 2 8.78 3.39 -15.52
N THR A 3 8.88 3.38 -14.20
CA THR A 3 8.13 4.27 -13.32
C THR A 3 8.90 5.54 -12.94
N SER A 4 10.06 5.80 -13.55
CA SER A 4 10.95 6.94 -13.19
C SER A 4 10.28 8.31 -13.23
N LYS A 5 9.24 8.49 -14.06
CA LYS A 5 8.44 9.73 -14.17
C LYS A 5 7.11 9.68 -13.41
N ALA A 6 6.82 8.57 -12.75
CA ALA A 6 5.57 8.39 -12.03
C ALA A 6 5.59 9.11 -10.67
N PRO A 7 4.42 9.49 -10.12
CA PRO A 7 4.31 10.05 -8.79
C PRO A 7 5.00 9.19 -7.73
N ALA A 8 5.64 9.85 -6.76
CA ALA A 8 6.26 9.19 -5.63
C ALA A 8 5.29 9.05 -4.46
N PHE A 9 5.33 7.90 -3.82
CA PHE A 9 4.56 7.55 -2.64
C PHE A 9 5.51 7.16 -1.51
N LYS A 10 5.16 7.51 -0.29
CA LYS A 10 5.92 7.14 0.91
C LYS A 10 5.37 5.83 1.44
N VAL A 11 6.26 4.86 1.63
CA VAL A 11 5.91 3.62 2.33
C VAL A 11 6.33 3.75 3.77
N MET A 12 5.34 3.60 4.64
CA MET A 12 5.46 3.76 6.07
C MET A 12 5.46 2.39 6.74
N GLY A 13 6.06 2.34 7.92
CA GLY A 13 6.13 1.14 8.73
C GLY A 13 6.36 1.48 10.19
N ILE A 14 6.32 0.46 11.04
CA ILE A 14 6.54 0.59 12.47
C ILE A 14 7.98 0.20 12.79
N THR A 15 8.72 1.13 13.38
CA THR A 15 10.02 0.86 13.98
C THR A 15 9.86 0.68 15.47
N LYS A 16 10.40 -0.43 16.00
CA LYS A 16 10.43 -0.72 17.44
C LYS A 16 11.74 -0.20 18.02
N LYS A 17 11.65 0.72 18.96
CA LYS A 17 12.80 1.22 19.73
C LYS A 17 12.68 0.75 21.17
N ASP A 18 13.74 0.15 21.71
CA ASP A 18 13.80 -0.23 23.12
C ASP A 18 13.57 1.02 24.00
N ASN A 19 12.67 0.88 24.97
CA ASN A 19 12.30 1.95 25.89
C ASN A 19 13.13 1.94 27.20
N GLY A 20 14.05 0.99 27.37
CA GLY A 20 14.95 0.90 28.51
C GLY A 20 14.32 0.28 29.78
N ILE A 21 13.07 -0.17 29.72
CA ILE A 21 12.37 -0.82 30.84
C ILE A 21 11.86 -2.22 30.48
N GLY A 22 12.44 -2.84 29.44
CA GLY A 22 12.06 -4.17 28.96
C GLY A 22 10.85 -4.18 28.02
N GLY A 23 10.48 -3.03 27.45
CA GLY A 23 9.46 -2.90 26.41
C GLY A 23 9.96 -2.18 25.16
N TYR A 24 9.07 -2.00 24.18
CA TYR A 24 9.37 -1.26 22.96
C TYR A 24 8.40 -0.10 22.79
N THR A 25 8.91 1.05 22.37
CA THR A 25 8.11 2.13 21.82
C THR A 25 7.99 1.93 20.32
N GLU A 26 6.75 1.84 19.84
CA GLU A 26 6.43 1.77 18.42
C GLU A 26 6.35 3.19 17.85
N LYS A 27 7.11 3.45 16.79
CA LYS A 27 7.06 4.72 16.08
C LYS A 27 6.82 4.47 14.61
N GLU A 28 5.83 5.17 14.06
CA GLU A 28 5.60 5.23 12.63
C GLU A 28 6.74 6.01 11.96
N ASN A 29 7.35 5.42 10.92
CA ASN A 29 8.41 6.08 10.18
C ASN A 29 8.34 5.76 8.68
N GLU A 30 8.87 6.66 7.86
CA GLU A 30 9.10 6.40 6.44
C GLU A 30 10.19 5.32 6.32
N VAL A 31 9.85 4.21 5.65
CA VAL A 31 10.78 3.11 5.39
C VAL A 31 11.52 3.37 4.08
N PHE A 32 10.77 3.70 3.02
CA PHE A 32 11.31 4.04 1.71
C PHE A 32 10.24 4.76 0.86
N LYS A 33 10.63 5.19 -0.34
CA LYS A 33 9.73 5.75 -1.35
C LYS A 33 9.59 4.81 -2.53
N ILE A 34 8.42 4.83 -3.14
CA ILE A 34 8.10 4.08 -4.36
C ILE A 34 7.52 5.00 -5.41
N GLN A 35 7.78 4.72 -6.67
CA GLN A 35 7.13 5.40 -7.78
C GLN A 35 6.13 4.45 -8.42
N GLY A 36 5.00 4.99 -8.86
CA GLY A 36 3.96 4.19 -9.48
C GLY A 36 2.75 4.97 -9.91
N PHE A 37 1.76 4.24 -10.41
CA PHE A 37 0.49 4.79 -10.87
C PHE A 37 -0.61 4.29 -9.96
N LEU A 38 -1.27 5.22 -9.28
CA LEU A 38 -2.44 4.94 -8.43
C LEU A 38 -3.70 5.04 -9.30
N ASP A 39 -4.47 3.97 -9.34
CA ASP A 39 -5.76 3.94 -10.02
C ASP A 39 -6.88 3.56 -9.05
N LEU A 40 -8.09 4.00 -9.36
CA LEU A 40 -9.28 3.69 -8.58
C LEU A 40 -9.77 2.29 -8.98
N ALA A 41 -9.85 1.39 -8.01
CA ALA A 41 -10.33 0.03 -8.21
C ALA A 41 -11.87 0.01 -8.17
N GLN A 42 -12.52 0.69 -9.13
CA GLN A 42 -13.98 0.68 -9.23
C GLN A 42 -14.48 -0.74 -9.50
N GLY A 43 -15.48 -1.20 -8.73
CA GLY A 43 -16.12 -2.50 -8.93
C GLY A 43 -15.75 -3.59 -7.92
N PHE A 44 -14.81 -3.33 -7.01
CA PHE A 44 -14.47 -4.27 -5.94
C PHE A 44 -15.36 -4.13 -4.69
N GLY A 45 -16.03 -2.99 -4.42
CA GLY A 45 -16.82 -2.79 -3.19
C GLY A 45 -18.23 -2.18 -3.35
N ALA A 46 -19.10 -2.48 -2.37
CA ALA A 46 -20.47 -2.03 -2.01
C ALA A 46 -21.57 -1.90 -3.11
N ASN A 47 -21.25 -1.40 -4.30
CA ASN A 47 -22.18 -1.28 -5.43
C ASN A 47 -21.76 -2.17 -6.62
N GLY A 48 -20.65 -2.90 -6.50
CA GLY A 48 -20.21 -3.90 -7.47
C GLY A 48 -20.85 -5.25 -7.18
N GLU A 49 -21.56 -5.81 -8.17
CA GLU A 49 -22.41 -7.01 -8.11
C GLU A 49 -21.64 -8.34 -7.96
N ASN A 50 -20.45 -8.32 -7.37
CA ASN A 50 -19.51 -9.45 -7.38
C ASN A 50 -19.37 -10.11 -6.00
N SER A 51 -20.42 -10.80 -5.55
CA SER A 51 -20.47 -11.55 -4.28
C SER A 51 -19.51 -12.74 -4.19
N ASN A 52 -18.71 -13.02 -5.23
CA ASN A 52 -17.80 -14.17 -5.34
C ASN A 52 -16.31 -13.77 -5.39
N LEU A 53 -15.96 -12.51 -5.12
CA LEU A 53 -14.56 -12.07 -5.06
C LEU A 53 -13.93 -12.39 -3.70
N ASN A 54 -12.60 -12.52 -3.68
CA ASN A 54 -11.83 -12.63 -2.44
C ASN A 54 -12.09 -11.41 -1.53
N SER A 55 -12.23 -11.63 -0.22
CA SER A 55 -12.54 -10.58 0.76
C SER A 55 -11.52 -9.43 0.74
N PHE A 56 -10.24 -9.75 0.54
CA PHE A 56 -9.16 -8.77 0.40
C PHE A 56 -9.36 -7.82 -0.79
N LEU A 57 -9.81 -8.35 -1.92
CA LEU A 57 -10.09 -7.53 -3.09
C LEU A 57 -11.30 -6.63 -2.82
N GLN A 58 -12.34 -7.17 -2.16
CA GLN A 58 -13.57 -6.44 -1.89
C GLN A 58 -13.36 -5.20 -0.99
N GLU A 59 -12.38 -5.26 -0.10
CA GLU A 59 -12.01 -4.15 0.78
C GLU A 59 -11.09 -3.12 0.13
N SER A 60 -10.55 -3.42 -1.04
CA SER A 60 -9.61 -2.56 -1.75
C SER A 60 -10.37 -1.49 -2.54
N THR A 61 -9.95 -0.24 -2.40
CA THR A 61 -10.51 0.91 -3.10
C THR A 61 -9.60 1.40 -4.23
N HIS A 62 -8.30 1.13 -4.16
CA HIS A 62 -7.31 1.56 -5.16
C HIS A 62 -6.34 0.42 -5.48
N ILE A 63 -5.72 0.50 -6.65
CA ILE A 63 -4.58 -0.34 -7.04
C ILE A 63 -3.42 0.60 -7.34
N LEU A 64 -2.26 0.32 -6.75
CA LEU A 64 -1.01 1.00 -7.06
C LEU A 64 -0.13 0.04 -7.86
N ILE A 65 0.22 0.46 -9.07
CA ILE A 65 1.12 -0.30 -9.95
C ILE A 65 2.53 0.29 -9.85
N THR A 66 3.51 -0.51 -9.45
CA THR A 66 4.91 -0.10 -9.28
C THR A 66 5.88 -1.07 -9.94
N ASP A 67 7.15 -0.67 -10.02
CA ASP A 67 8.22 -1.64 -10.29
C ASP A 67 8.33 -2.69 -9.19
N TYR A 68 8.87 -3.86 -9.57
CA TYR A 68 8.97 -5.01 -8.69
C TYR A 68 9.91 -4.76 -7.50
N ARG A 69 9.50 -5.24 -6.33
CA ARG A 69 10.28 -5.21 -5.08
C ARG A 69 9.79 -6.26 -4.08
N GLU A 70 10.68 -6.74 -3.22
CA GLU A 70 10.37 -7.80 -2.25
C GLU A 70 10.14 -7.28 -0.82
N ASP A 71 10.49 -6.02 -0.55
CA ASP A 71 10.49 -5.42 0.78
C ASP A 71 9.21 -4.62 1.11
N ILE A 72 8.14 -4.83 0.34
CA ILE A 72 6.81 -4.28 0.60
C ILE A 72 5.84 -5.38 1.03
N SER A 73 5.05 -5.11 2.07
CA SER A 73 4.11 -6.09 2.62
C SER A 73 2.85 -5.42 3.17
N ASN A 74 1.85 -6.22 3.52
CA ASN A 74 0.62 -5.73 4.18
C ASN A 74 0.83 -5.18 5.60
N LYS A 75 2.04 -5.27 6.17
CA LYS A 75 2.40 -4.60 7.43
C LYS A 75 2.73 -3.12 7.23
N ASN A 76 2.89 -2.70 5.98
CA ASN A 76 3.17 -1.33 5.60
C ASN A 76 1.89 -0.60 5.17
N TRP A 77 1.96 0.73 5.12
CA TRP A 77 0.92 1.56 4.52
C TRP A 77 1.56 2.64 3.65
N ILE A 78 0.75 3.24 2.79
CA ILE A 78 1.20 4.19 1.79
C ILE A 78 0.63 5.56 2.11
N ILE A 79 1.46 6.59 1.97
CA ILE A 79 1.06 7.99 1.98
C ILE A 79 1.35 8.60 0.61
N ASP A 80 0.34 9.20 -0.01
CA ASP A 80 0.50 9.91 -1.28
C ASP A 80 1.07 11.33 -1.10
N SER A 81 1.31 12.02 -2.21
CA SER A 81 1.83 13.39 -2.20
C SER A 81 0.86 14.43 -1.62
N LYS A 82 -0.43 14.09 -1.48
CA LYS A 82 -1.48 14.94 -0.92
C LYS A 82 -1.69 14.70 0.58
N GLY A 83 -1.03 13.69 1.16
CA GLY A 83 -1.18 13.33 2.57
C GLY A 83 -2.26 12.28 2.84
N ASN A 84 -2.81 11.64 1.80
CA ASN A 84 -3.78 10.58 1.96
C ASN A 84 -3.11 9.27 2.38
N ARG A 85 -3.72 8.56 3.36
CA ARG A 85 -3.29 7.25 3.83
C ARG A 85 -4.06 6.13 3.16
N TYR A 86 -3.31 5.10 2.76
CA TYR A 86 -3.81 3.86 2.20
C TYR A 86 -3.18 2.67 2.91
N ASN A 87 -3.98 1.78 3.49
CA ASN A 87 -3.47 0.53 4.03
C ASN A 87 -3.27 -0.48 2.89
N ILE A 88 -2.17 -1.23 2.94
CA ILE A 88 -1.91 -2.30 1.97
C ILE A 88 -2.73 -3.53 2.35
N VAL A 89 -3.59 -3.95 1.45
CA VAL A 89 -4.45 -5.12 1.64
C VAL A 89 -3.79 -6.37 1.06
N LEU A 90 -3.27 -6.26 -0.16
CA LEU A 90 -2.59 -7.34 -0.86
C LEU A 90 -1.46 -6.77 -1.72
N VAL A 91 -0.35 -7.49 -1.78
CA VAL A 91 0.72 -7.24 -2.76
C VAL A 91 0.72 -8.46 -3.68
N ASP A 92 0.52 -8.22 -4.98
CA ASP A 92 0.53 -9.27 -5.99
C ASP A 92 1.68 -9.04 -6.99
N ASP A 93 2.34 -10.13 -7.39
CA ASP A 93 3.31 -10.13 -8.50
C ASP A 93 2.66 -10.84 -9.69
N PRO A 94 1.96 -10.09 -10.55
CA PRO A 94 1.19 -10.67 -11.64
C PRO A 94 2.11 -11.52 -12.53
N VAL A 95 1.64 -12.74 -12.82
CA VAL A 95 2.31 -13.76 -13.64
C VAL A 95 3.70 -14.19 -13.16
N SER A 96 4.09 -13.86 -11.93
CA SER A 96 5.36 -14.26 -11.29
C SER A 96 6.62 -13.96 -12.12
N ARG A 97 6.61 -12.83 -12.83
CA ARG A 97 7.72 -12.41 -13.71
C ARG A 97 8.60 -11.32 -13.10
N HIS A 98 8.32 -10.88 -11.88
CA HIS A 98 9.09 -9.85 -11.19
C HIS A 98 9.28 -8.56 -12.02
N HIS A 99 8.28 -8.19 -12.83
CA HIS A 99 8.36 -7.02 -13.71
C HIS A 99 7.72 -5.78 -13.09
N HIS A 100 6.63 -5.98 -12.35
CA HIS A 100 5.85 -4.96 -11.67
C HIS A 100 5.05 -5.61 -10.54
N LEU A 101 4.57 -4.82 -9.59
CA LEU A 101 3.62 -5.26 -8.57
C LEU A 101 2.28 -4.59 -8.76
N GLU A 102 1.23 -5.31 -8.42
CA GLU A 102 -0.11 -4.76 -8.18
C GLU A 102 -0.36 -4.72 -6.67
N ILE A 103 -0.32 -3.53 -6.10
CA ILE A 103 -0.55 -3.33 -4.66
C ILE A 103 -1.98 -2.86 -4.49
N TYR A 104 -2.80 -3.71 -3.88
CA TYR A 104 -4.19 -3.44 -3.58
C TYR A 104 -4.30 -2.67 -2.26
N LEU A 105 -5.02 -1.56 -2.30
CA LEU A 105 -5.02 -0.54 -1.25
C LEU A 105 -6.43 -0.24 -0.75
N LYS A 106 -6.56 -0.10 0.56
CA LYS A 106 -7.75 0.44 1.21
C LYS A 106 -7.50 1.87 1.64
N PHE A 107 -8.20 2.81 1.03
CA PHE A 107 -8.17 4.22 1.41
C PHE A 107 -8.71 4.39 2.83
N ILE A 108 -7.93 5.07 3.68
CA ILE A 108 -8.27 5.31 5.08
C ILE A 108 -8.74 6.75 5.30
N GLY A 109 -8.13 7.72 4.61
CA GLY A 109 -8.42 9.14 4.80
C GLY A 109 -7.15 9.98 4.85
N ASP A 110 -7.29 11.24 5.28
CA ASP A 110 -6.16 12.16 5.44
C ASP A 110 -5.29 11.75 6.65
N TYR A 111 -3.97 11.71 6.47
CA TYR A 111 -3.02 11.37 7.53
C TYR A 111 -2.66 12.57 8.42
N ASN A 112 -2.92 13.81 7.99
CA ASN A 112 -2.53 15.04 8.71
C ASN A 112 -3.59 15.56 9.69
N VAL A 113 -4.40 14.68 10.30
CA VAL A 113 -5.37 15.05 11.35
C VAL A 113 -4.83 14.74 12.73
#